data_AF-B8D815-F1
#
_entry.id   AF-B8D815-F1
#
_cell.length_a   1.000
_cell.length_b   1.000
_cell.length_c   1.000
_cell.angle_alpha   90.00
_cell.angle_beta   90.00
_cell.angle_gamma   90.00
#
_symmetry.space_group_name_H-M   'P 1'
#
loop_
_entity.id
_entity.type
_entity.pdbx_description
1 polymer ?
#
loop_
_entity_poly.entity_id
_entity_poly.type
_entity_poly.pdbx_seq_one_letter_code
_entity_poly.pdbx_strand_id
1 'polypeptide(L)'
;MLKIFNTLTSTKEIFTPIKKNRVNLYVCGVTVYDFCHIGHGRTFVVFDMIVRYLRFSGFQVKYVRNITDIDDKIISKSTKEKKKINTFTASMIKEMHKDFDLLGISVPDEEPRVTDYIDNIIRIITTLIKKKHAYIHKNGDVIFSIDSDPNYGTLSRQSLTSLESGSRIPLNNMKKNPLDFILWKSSNKEEYSWDSPWGKGRPGWHIECSAITNVFFNNSIDIHGGGSDLLFPHHENERSQSICFNNKSMINFWMHTGMVILNNKKMSKSLGNVYFLRNILKDCDAEVLRYFFLSTHYRHPIYYCEKNLDQAYTSLKYLYTALYDTNPFFNNEEGLNFELEFYNAMNDDFNTPAVFSIFFKIARKINFLKNKDILKTNKFAFRLKYLANNLGFLFQDPKEFLQKKTTLNLLTLKEIQLLIEKRNIARQSKLWQEADNIRKKLMSLDIILEDLPDKTIWRKNKKS
;
A
#
# COMPACT_ATOMS: atom_id res chain seq x y z
N MET A 1 -14.02 -19.45 -4.95
CA MET A 1 -14.65 -18.12 -5.19
C MET A 1 -14.06 -17.13 -4.22
N LEU A 2 -13.78 -15.90 -4.66
CA LEU A 2 -13.23 -14.84 -3.81
C LEU A 2 -14.25 -14.42 -2.73
N LYS A 3 -13.79 -14.40 -1.48
CA LYS A 3 -14.50 -13.80 -0.35
C LYS A 3 -13.69 -12.61 0.16
N ILE A 4 -14.36 -11.50 0.46
CA ILE A 4 -13.75 -10.28 0.97
C ILE A 4 -14.40 -9.94 2.30
N PHE A 5 -13.60 -9.56 3.30
CA PHE A 5 -14.16 -9.02 4.54
C PHE A 5 -14.78 -7.64 4.28
N ASN A 6 -16.08 -7.52 4.47
CA ASN A 6 -16.80 -6.28 4.30
C ASN A 6 -16.91 -5.54 5.64
N THR A 7 -16.32 -4.35 5.72
CA THR A 7 -16.34 -3.56 6.98
C THR A 7 -17.76 -3.20 7.40
N LEU A 8 -18.67 -2.97 6.43
CA LEU A 8 -20.05 -2.64 6.71
C LEU A 8 -20.75 -3.75 7.50
N THR A 9 -20.60 -5.01 7.10
CA THR A 9 -21.27 -6.16 7.76
C THR A 9 -20.42 -6.88 8.79
N SER A 10 -19.11 -6.59 8.84
CA SER A 10 -18.11 -7.26 9.69
C SER A 10 -18.01 -8.77 9.44
N THR A 11 -18.25 -9.22 8.21
CA THR A 11 -18.15 -10.63 7.83
C THR A 11 -17.41 -10.80 6.50
N LYS A 12 -16.89 -12.00 6.24
CA LYS A 12 -16.35 -12.36 4.91
C LYS A 12 -17.50 -12.76 3.99
N GLU A 13 -17.72 -12.01 2.92
CA GLU A 13 -18.82 -12.20 1.99
C GLU A 13 -18.29 -12.61 0.61
N ILE A 14 -19.09 -13.35 -0.16
CA ILE A 14 -18.72 -13.73 -1.53
C ILE A 14 -18.69 -12.47 -2.40
N PHE A 15 -17.54 -12.19 -3.01
CA PHE A 15 -17.39 -11.07 -3.92
C PHE A 15 -18.14 -11.33 -5.22
N THR A 16 -19.17 -10.51 -5.47
CA THR A 16 -19.92 -10.50 -6.73
C THR A 16 -19.88 -9.08 -7.29
N PRO A 17 -19.24 -8.84 -8.46
CA PRO A 17 -19.18 -7.50 -9.01
C PRO A 17 -20.55 -7.02 -9.50
N ILE A 18 -20.79 -5.71 -9.44
CA ILE A 18 -21.99 -5.02 -9.93
C ILE A 18 -22.21 -5.33 -11.42
N LYS A 19 -21.13 -5.37 -12.20
CA LYS A 19 -21.14 -5.79 -13.61
C LYS A 19 -20.22 -6.99 -13.78
N LYS A 20 -20.73 -8.06 -14.40
CA LYS A 20 -19.97 -9.29 -14.67
C LYS A 20 -18.59 -8.96 -15.26
N ASN A 21 -17.54 -9.54 -14.66
CA ASN A 21 -16.12 -9.41 -15.04
C ASN A 21 -15.52 -7.99 -14.96
N ARG A 22 -16.21 -7.00 -14.39
CA ARG A 22 -15.70 -5.63 -14.21
C ARG A 22 -15.69 -5.25 -12.74
N VAL A 23 -14.65 -4.57 -12.29
CA VAL A 23 -14.52 -4.12 -10.90
C VAL A 23 -14.16 -2.64 -10.86
N ASN A 24 -15.05 -1.84 -10.30
CA ASN A 24 -14.80 -0.44 -9.93
C ASN A 24 -14.18 -0.40 -8.53
N LEU A 25 -12.91 -0.04 -8.45
CA LEU A 25 -12.15 0.01 -7.20
C LEU A 25 -11.68 1.43 -6.93
N TYR A 26 -12.11 2.00 -5.80
CA TYR A 26 -11.65 3.31 -5.33
C TYR A 26 -10.83 3.14 -4.06
N VAL A 27 -9.70 3.85 -3.93
CA VAL A 27 -8.94 3.92 -2.68
C VAL A 27 -8.62 5.38 -2.39
N CYS A 28 -8.95 5.86 -1.20
CA CYS A 28 -8.56 7.19 -0.76
C CYS A 28 -7.03 7.36 -0.80
N GLY A 29 -6.57 8.40 -1.46
CA GLY A 29 -5.15 8.70 -1.62
C GLY A 29 -4.54 9.45 -0.45
N VAL A 30 -3.48 10.21 -0.75
CA VAL A 30 -2.75 11.00 0.25
C VAL A 30 -3.00 12.49 0.09
N THR A 31 -2.94 13.20 1.21
CA THR A 31 -2.78 14.66 1.21
C THR A 31 -1.32 15.01 0.94
N VAL A 32 -1.03 15.69 -0.18
CA VAL A 32 0.34 15.96 -0.66
C VAL A 32 0.98 17.18 0.00
N TYR A 33 1.07 17.16 1.34
CA TYR A 33 1.75 18.20 2.14
C TYR A 33 3.12 17.79 2.67
N ASP A 34 3.53 16.54 2.47
CA ASP A 34 4.80 16.01 2.93
C ASP A 34 5.08 14.65 2.26
N PHE A 35 6.26 14.09 2.51
CA PHE A 35 6.64 12.78 1.98
C PHE A 35 5.78 11.63 2.54
N CYS A 36 5.68 10.56 1.76
CA CYS A 36 4.97 9.36 2.16
C CYS A 36 5.72 8.62 3.27
N HIS A 37 4.97 8.17 4.27
CA HIS A 37 5.50 7.38 5.37
C HIS A 37 5.11 5.92 5.26
N ILE A 38 5.72 5.10 6.11
CA ILE A 38 5.53 3.65 6.11
C ILE A 38 4.05 3.20 6.20
N GLY A 39 3.21 3.95 6.92
CA GLY A 39 1.76 3.73 6.93
C GLY A 39 1.11 3.80 5.54
N HIS A 40 1.45 4.82 4.73
CA HIS A 40 1.00 4.93 3.35
C HIS A 40 1.52 3.76 2.52
N GLY A 41 2.81 3.44 2.66
CA GLY A 41 3.43 2.31 1.95
C GLY A 41 2.67 1.01 2.19
N ARG A 42 2.28 0.72 3.44
CA ARG A 42 1.47 -0.45 3.75
C ARG A 42 0.15 -0.44 2.99
N THR A 43 -0.63 0.63 3.11
CA THR A 43 -1.97 0.72 2.51
C THR A 43 -1.89 0.53 1.00
N PHE A 44 -0.98 1.23 0.32
CA PHE A 44 -0.92 1.19 -1.14
C PHE A 44 -0.24 -0.09 -1.68
N VAL A 45 0.67 -0.73 -0.95
CA VAL A 45 1.16 -2.08 -1.32
C VAL A 45 0.06 -3.14 -1.20
N VAL A 46 -0.80 -3.05 -0.18
CA VAL A 46 -1.96 -3.94 -0.04
C VAL A 46 -2.93 -3.76 -1.21
N PHE A 47 -3.31 -2.52 -1.54
CA PHE A 47 -4.24 -2.29 -2.65
C PHE A 47 -3.63 -2.58 -4.02
N ASP A 48 -2.32 -2.37 -4.21
CA ASP A 48 -1.60 -2.85 -5.39
C ASP A 48 -1.69 -4.37 -5.52
N MET A 49 -1.46 -5.12 -4.44
CA MET A 49 -1.61 -6.58 -4.43
C MET A 49 -3.04 -7.02 -4.76
N ILE A 50 -4.06 -6.35 -4.21
CA ILE A 50 -5.48 -6.63 -4.50
C ILE A 50 -5.78 -6.40 -5.98
N VAL A 51 -5.39 -5.25 -6.53
CA VAL A 51 -5.61 -4.90 -7.94
C VAL A 51 -4.90 -5.91 -8.86
N ARG A 52 -3.65 -6.27 -8.56
CA ARG A 52 -2.90 -7.28 -9.31
C ARG A 52 -3.59 -8.64 -9.27
N TYR A 53 -4.07 -9.09 -8.11
CA TYR A 53 -4.77 -10.37 -8.00
C TYR A 53 -6.12 -10.38 -8.72
N LEU A 54 -6.90 -9.30 -8.64
CA LEU A 54 -8.17 -9.19 -9.37
C LEU A 54 -7.95 -9.26 -10.89
N ARG A 55 -6.95 -8.53 -11.40
CA ARG A 55 -6.54 -8.61 -12.81
C ARG A 55 -6.05 -10.01 -13.18
N PHE A 56 -5.24 -10.64 -12.33
CA PHE A 56 -4.76 -12.01 -12.49
C PHE A 56 -5.90 -13.04 -12.51
N SER A 57 -6.96 -12.79 -11.74
CA SER A 57 -8.18 -13.61 -11.69
C SER A 57 -9.13 -13.37 -12.88
N GLY A 58 -8.74 -12.54 -13.85
CA GLY A 58 -9.48 -12.28 -15.09
C GLY A 58 -10.47 -11.11 -15.02
N PHE A 59 -10.49 -10.30 -13.95
CA PHE A 59 -11.33 -9.12 -13.89
C PHE A 59 -10.71 -7.93 -14.65
N GLN A 60 -11.56 -7.20 -15.38
CA GLN A 60 -11.23 -5.86 -15.85
C GLN A 60 -11.43 -4.87 -14.70
N VAL A 61 -10.35 -4.47 -14.04
CA VAL A 61 -10.37 -3.53 -12.91
C VAL A 61 -10.21 -2.10 -13.42
N LYS A 62 -11.09 -1.19 -13.00
CA LYS A 62 -10.88 0.27 -13.06
C LYS A 62 -10.53 0.76 -11.66
N TYR A 63 -9.25 0.95 -11.42
CA TYR A 63 -8.69 1.42 -10.15
C TYR A 63 -8.50 2.94 -10.17
N VAL A 64 -9.20 3.64 -9.27
CA VAL A 64 -9.09 5.08 -9.08
C VAL A 64 -8.53 5.36 -7.68
N ARG A 65 -7.56 6.28 -7.59
CA ARG A 65 -7.04 6.77 -6.31
C ARG A 65 -6.82 8.27 -6.39
N ASN A 66 -7.50 9.06 -5.59
CA ASN A 66 -7.38 10.52 -5.66
C ASN A 66 -6.04 11.04 -5.13
N ILE A 67 -5.79 12.33 -5.34
CA ILE A 67 -4.75 13.12 -4.68
C ILE A 67 -5.44 14.31 -4.03
N THR A 68 -5.38 14.42 -2.70
CA THR A 68 -5.82 15.64 -2.01
C THR A 68 -4.71 16.68 -2.12
N ASP A 69 -4.89 17.62 -3.04
CA ASP A 69 -3.96 18.73 -3.33
C ASP A 69 -4.46 20.10 -2.86
N ILE A 70 -5.52 20.12 -2.04
CA ILE A 70 -5.93 21.28 -1.26
C ILE A 70 -6.41 20.83 0.13
N ASP A 71 -5.82 21.36 1.20
CA ASP A 71 -6.22 21.13 2.60
C ASP A 71 -5.52 22.16 3.50
N ASP A 72 -5.99 22.34 4.74
CA ASP A 72 -5.36 23.18 5.77
C ASP A 72 -3.86 22.85 5.96
N LYS A 73 -3.49 21.56 5.88
CA LYS A 73 -2.07 21.14 6.00
C LYS A 73 -1.22 21.58 4.83
N ILE A 74 -1.77 21.54 3.61
CA ILE A 74 -1.08 21.99 2.39
C ILE A 74 -0.90 23.50 2.42
N ILE A 75 -1.96 24.25 2.78
CA ILE A 75 -1.92 25.71 2.91
C ILE A 75 -0.87 26.12 3.94
N SER A 76 -0.90 25.51 5.13
CA SER A 76 0.05 25.81 6.21
C SER A 76 1.51 25.54 5.78
N LYS A 77 1.76 24.37 5.17
CA LYS A 77 3.10 23.97 4.75
C LYS A 77 3.64 24.81 3.59
N SER A 78 2.84 25.05 2.55
CA SER A 78 3.22 25.87 1.40
C SER A 78 3.52 27.32 1.80
N THR A 79 2.70 27.90 2.70
CA THR A 79 2.96 29.22 3.30
C THR A 79 4.28 29.25 4.05
N LYS A 80 4.55 28.24 4.90
CA LYS A 80 5.82 28.12 5.63
C LYS A 80 7.03 28.00 4.69
N GLU A 81 6.89 27.29 3.58
CA GLU A 81 7.94 27.14 2.56
C GLU A 81 8.03 28.30 1.57
N LYS A 82 7.15 29.30 1.68
CA LYS A 82 7.06 30.45 0.75
C LYS A 82 6.92 30.01 -0.72
N LYS A 83 6.14 28.95 -0.97
CA LYS A 83 5.85 28.42 -2.32
C LYS A 83 4.37 28.58 -2.64
N LYS A 84 4.05 28.89 -3.91
CA LYS A 84 2.68 28.80 -4.42
C LYS A 84 2.15 27.37 -4.26
N ILE A 85 0.90 27.21 -3.85
CA ILE A 85 0.29 25.90 -3.56
C ILE A 85 0.46 24.93 -4.74
N ASN A 86 0.13 25.34 -5.96
CA ASN A 86 0.24 24.48 -7.14
C ASN A 86 1.68 23.99 -7.40
N THR A 87 2.68 24.86 -7.18
CA THR A 87 4.10 24.47 -7.33
C THR A 87 4.52 23.52 -6.22
N PHE A 88 4.07 23.78 -4.99
CA PHE A 88 4.34 22.93 -3.84
C PHE A 88 3.72 21.54 -4.00
N THR A 89 2.44 21.45 -4.35
CA THR A 89 1.73 20.18 -4.53
C THR A 89 2.25 19.41 -5.73
N ALA A 90 2.56 20.07 -6.86
CA ALA A 90 3.20 19.40 -8.00
C ALA A 90 4.54 18.76 -7.63
N SER A 91 5.35 19.45 -6.81
CA SER A 91 6.59 18.88 -6.28
C SER A 91 6.33 17.68 -5.36
N MET A 92 5.34 17.76 -4.47
CA MET A 92 5.01 16.67 -3.54
C MET A 92 4.39 15.46 -4.25
N ILE A 93 3.61 15.67 -5.32
CA ILE A 93 3.07 14.59 -6.16
C ILE A 93 4.21 13.82 -6.82
N LYS A 94 5.20 14.53 -7.41
CA LYS A 94 6.40 13.90 -7.98
C LYS A 94 7.15 13.06 -6.95
N GLU A 95 7.27 13.57 -5.73
CA GLU A 95 7.94 12.87 -4.62
C GLU A 95 7.14 11.66 -4.12
N MET A 96 5.80 11.74 -4.10
CA MET A 96 4.91 10.62 -3.82
C MET A 96 5.07 9.51 -4.86
N HIS A 97 5.05 9.85 -6.15
CA HIS A 97 5.24 8.88 -7.25
C HIS A 97 6.60 8.21 -7.14
N LYS A 98 7.67 8.97 -6.89
CA LYS A 98 9.00 8.40 -6.66
C LYS A 98 9.02 7.38 -5.51
N ASP A 99 8.39 7.70 -4.38
CA ASP A 99 8.32 6.78 -3.23
C ASP A 99 7.51 5.51 -3.56
N PHE A 100 6.45 5.61 -4.37
CA PHE A 100 5.61 4.47 -4.80
C PHE A 100 6.26 3.61 -5.89
N ASP A 101 6.94 4.23 -6.85
CA ASP A 101 7.69 3.56 -7.92
C ASP A 101 8.82 2.74 -7.33
N LEU A 102 9.55 3.30 -6.34
CA LEU A 102 10.58 2.55 -5.61
C LEU A 102 9.99 1.30 -4.95
N LEU A 103 8.76 1.38 -4.42
CA LEU A 103 8.03 0.24 -3.85
C LEU A 103 7.38 -0.67 -4.90
N GLY A 104 7.54 -0.43 -6.20
CA GLY A 104 6.90 -1.22 -7.26
C GLY A 104 5.37 -1.22 -7.23
N ILE A 105 4.76 -0.16 -6.68
CA ILE A 105 3.31 0.05 -6.66
C ILE A 105 2.88 0.47 -8.07
N SER A 106 1.88 -0.22 -8.64
CA SER A 106 1.36 0.12 -9.95
C SER A 106 0.63 1.47 -9.92
N VAL A 107 0.74 2.24 -11.00
CA VAL A 107 -0.05 3.47 -11.18
C VAL A 107 -1.55 3.10 -11.24
N PRO A 108 -2.43 3.86 -10.55
CA PRO A 108 -3.88 3.72 -10.72
C PRO A 108 -4.30 3.94 -12.17
N ASP A 109 -5.45 3.41 -12.57
CA ASP A 109 -6.02 3.67 -13.89
C ASP A 109 -6.52 5.12 -14.03
N GLU A 110 -6.78 5.81 -12.91
CA GLU A 110 -6.99 7.27 -12.82
C GLU A 110 -6.48 7.78 -11.48
N GLU A 111 -5.88 8.97 -11.48
CA GLU A 111 -5.34 9.60 -10.28
C GLU A 111 -5.82 11.06 -10.12
N PRO A 112 -7.15 11.27 -9.93
CA PRO A 112 -7.77 12.58 -9.95
C PRO A 112 -7.28 13.48 -8.82
N ARG A 113 -6.96 14.74 -9.15
CA ARG A 113 -6.64 15.78 -8.17
C ARG A 113 -7.90 16.51 -7.75
N VAL A 114 -8.02 16.85 -6.47
CA VAL A 114 -9.22 17.51 -5.94
C VAL A 114 -9.50 18.84 -6.62
N THR A 115 -8.47 19.63 -6.91
CA THR A 115 -8.65 20.93 -7.57
C THR A 115 -9.24 20.85 -8.97
N ASP A 116 -9.22 19.68 -9.61
CA ASP A 116 -9.76 19.48 -10.96
C ASP A 116 -11.29 19.18 -10.95
N TYR A 117 -11.89 18.97 -9.76
CA TYR A 117 -13.30 18.56 -9.60
C TYR A 117 -14.12 19.53 -8.73
N ILE A 118 -13.71 20.79 -8.61
CA ILE A 118 -14.39 21.79 -7.79
C ILE A 118 -15.86 21.98 -8.21
N ASP A 119 -16.14 22.04 -9.51
CA ASP A 119 -17.52 22.18 -10.02
C ASP A 119 -18.38 20.97 -9.63
N ASN A 120 -17.82 19.76 -9.65
CA ASN A 120 -18.52 18.56 -9.23
C ASN A 120 -18.82 18.58 -7.72
N ILE A 121 -17.87 19.06 -6.91
CA ILE A 121 -18.03 19.26 -5.47
C ILE A 121 -19.17 20.25 -5.22
N ILE A 122 -19.13 21.44 -5.84
CA ILE A 122 -20.18 22.47 -5.71
C ILE A 122 -21.55 21.92 -6.11
N ARG A 123 -21.64 21.11 -7.17
CA ARG A 123 -22.90 20.48 -7.61
C ARG A 123 -23.46 19.53 -6.55
N ILE A 124 -22.62 18.70 -5.93
CA ILE A 124 -23.07 17.78 -4.87
C ILE A 124 -23.56 18.59 -3.67
N ILE A 125 -22.80 19.58 -3.22
CA ILE A 125 -23.16 20.41 -2.07
C ILE A 125 -24.48 21.16 -2.32
N THR A 126 -24.66 21.74 -3.50
CA THR A 126 -25.92 22.38 -3.91
C THR A 126 -27.10 21.43 -3.81
N THR A 127 -26.91 20.18 -4.24
CA THR A 127 -27.95 19.15 -4.16
C THR A 127 -28.25 18.75 -2.72
N LEU A 128 -27.22 18.60 -1.88
CA LEU A 128 -27.38 18.29 -0.45
C LEU A 128 -28.15 19.39 0.28
N ILE A 129 -27.87 20.67 0.01
CA ILE A 129 -28.64 21.80 0.55
C ILE A 129 -30.10 21.74 0.08
N LYS A 130 -30.32 21.57 -1.23
CA LYS A 130 -31.68 21.48 -1.81
C LYS A 130 -32.50 20.35 -1.19
N LYS A 131 -31.85 19.22 -0.87
CA LYS A 131 -32.46 18.05 -0.21
C LYS A 131 -32.51 18.16 1.32
N LYS A 132 -32.12 19.29 1.91
CA LYS A 132 -32.10 19.54 3.36
C LYS A 132 -31.16 18.62 4.16
N HIS A 133 -30.11 18.10 3.50
CA HIS A 133 -29.02 17.36 4.15
C HIS A 133 -27.84 18.25 4.55
N ALA A 134 -27.85 19.52 4.13
CA ALA A 134 -26.85 20.50 4.49
C ALA A 134 -27.48 21.86 4.77
N TYR A 135 -26.78 22.68 5.56
CA TYR A 135 -27.17 24.05 5.87
C TYR A 135 -25.97 24.99 5.77
N ILE A 136 -26.26 26.27 5.51
CA ILE A 136 -25.26 27.32 5.47
C ILE A 136 -25.18 27.92 6.87
N HIS A 137 -23.99 27.92 7.46
CA HIS A 137 -23.72 28.55 8.74
C HIS A 137 -23.53 30.08 8.57
N LYS A 138 -23.66 30.84 9.66
CA LYS A 138 -23.59 32.31 9.65
C LYS A 138 -22.24 32.86 9.15
N ASN A 139 -21.17 32.08 9.26
CA ASN A 139 -19.85 32.46 8.75
C ASN A 139 -19.66 32.18 7.25
N GLY A 140 -20.64 31.56 6.57
CA GLY A 140 -20.58 31.18 5.17
C GLY A 140 -20.14 29.72 4.90
N ASP A 141 -19.73 28.97 5.93
CA ASP A 141 -19.42 27.55 5.75
C ASP A 141 -20.70 26.76 5.42
N VAL A 142 -20.58 25.78 4.52
CA VAL A 142 -21.65 24.81 4.28
C VAL A 142 -21.36 23.56 5.08
N ILE A 143 -22.34 23.14 5.88
CA ILE A 143 -22.21 22.08 6.86
C ILE A 143 -23.21 20.96 6.55
N PHE A 144 -22.74 19.71 6.57
CA PHE A 144 -23.59 18.53 6.51
C PHE A 144 -24.29 18.31 7.85
N SER A 145 -25.61 18.08 7.82
CA SER A 145 -26.40 17.80 9.01
C SER A 145 -26.46 16.29 9.23
N ILE A 146 -25.76 15.76 10.22
CA ILE A 146 -25.74 14.30 10.45
C ILE A 146 -27.13 13.75 10.83
N ASP A 147 -27.95 14.56 11.49
CA ASP A 147 -29.34 14.22 11.86
C ASP A 147 -30.23 13.98 10.63
N SER A 148 -29.80 14.40 9.44
CA SER A 148 -30.51 14.18 8.18
C SER A 148 -30.21 12.82 7.53
N ASP A 149 -29.22 12.08 8.04
CA ASP A 149 -28.91 10.70 7.64
C ASP A 149 -29.24 9.72 8.77
N PRO A 150 -30.36 8.98 8.68
CA PRO A 150 -30.73 8.02 9.71
C PRO A 150 -29.75 6.83 9.83
N ASN A 151 -28.83 6.66 8.88
CA ASN A 151 -27.83 5.59 8.88
C ASN A 151 -26.42 6.08 9.23
N TYR A 152 -26.25 7.31 9.71
CA TYR A 152 -24.94 7.84 10.09
C TYR A 152 -24.34 7.02 11.24
N GLY A 153 -23.07 6.62 11.11
CA GLY A 153 -22.36 5.79 12.11
C GLY A 153 -22.44 4.28 11.86
N THR A 154 -23.22 3.82 10.87
CA THR A 154 -23.42 2.38 10.60
C THR A 154 -22.17 1.69 10.06
N LEU A 155 -21.33 2.39 9.28
CA LEU A 155 -20.12 1.79 8.70
C LEU A 155 -19.04 1.56 9.75
N SER A 156 -18.79 2.57 10.58
CA SER A 156 -17.79 2.56 11.65
C SER A 156 -18.27 1.85 12.92
N ARG A 157 -19.58 1.59 13.02
CA ARG A 157 -20.25 1.00 14.20
C ARG A 157 -20.02 1.81 15.48
N GLN A 158 -19.80 3.11 15.32
CA GLN A 158 -19.69 4.04 16.42
C GLN A 158 -21.09 4.36 16.94
N SER A 159 -21.26 4.36 18.26
CA SER A 159 -22.50 4.84 18.85
C SER A 159 -22.50 6.37 18.82
N LEU A 160 -23.53 6.99 18.23
CA LEU A 160 -23.64 8.45 18.16
C LEU A 160 -23.53 9.10 19.55
N THR A 161 -24.13 8.48 20.57
CA THR A 161 -24.05 8.95 21.96
C THR A 161 -22.63 8.88 22.53
N SER A 162 -21.86 7.83 22.17
CA SER A 162 -20.44 7.72 22.55
C SER A 162 -19.56 8.75 21.85
N LEU A 163 -19.88 9.08 20.59
CA LEU A 163 -19.15 10.09 19.83
C LEU A 163 -19.42 11.51 20.36
N GLU A 164 -20.67 11.82 20.68
CA GLU A 164 -21.06 13.10 21.29
C GLU A 164 -20.37 13.30 22.64
N SER A 165 -20.41 12.29 23.53
CA SER A 165 -19.76 12.36 24.85
C SER A 165 -18.23 12.39 24.78
N GLY A 166 -17.62 11.73 23.78
CA GLY A 166 -16.18 11.75 23.54
C GLY A 166 -15.67 13.03 22.88
N SER A 167 -16.54 13.80 22.25
CA SER A 167 -16.19 15.08 21.64
C SER A 167 -15.86 16.11 22.73
N ARG A 168 -14.59 16.18 23.14
CA ARG A 168 -14.04 17.26 23.99
C ARG A 168 -13.96 18.59 23.23
N ILE A 169 -15.03 18.95 22.52
CA ILE A 169 -15.16 20.20 21.80
C ILE A 169 -15.88 21.15 22.77
N PRO A 170 -15.26 22.25 23.22
CA PRO A 170 -16.02 23.31 23.87
C PRO A 170 -17.18 23.65 22.94
N LEU A 171 -18.42 23.75 23.43
CA LEU A 171 -19.62 24.15 22.67
C LEU A 171 -19.31 25.40 21.84
N ASN A 172 -18.73 25.21 20.67
CA ASN A 172 -18.46 26.26 19.73
C ASN A 172 -19.73 26.28 18.90
N ASN A 173 -20.56 27.30 19.12
CA ASN A 173 -21.92 27.49 18.61
C ASN A 173 -22.06 27.49 17.06
N MET A 174 -21.09 26.92 16.33
CA MET A 174 -21.04 26.93 14.87
C MET A 174 -21.83 25.81 14.22
N LYS A 175 -22.18 24.74 14.94
CA LYS A 175 -22.91 23.58 14.39
C LYS A 175 -24.18 23.32 15.17
N LYS A 176 -25.23 22.85 14.47
CA LYS A 176 -26.48 22.39 15.09
C LYS A 176 -26.26 21.10 15.88
N ASN A 177 -25.48 20.18 15.33
CA ASN A 177 -25.00 18.99 16.02
C ASN A 177 -23.45 19.00 16.09
N PRO A 178 -22.80 18.70 17.24
CA PRO A 178 -21.33 18.66 17.35
C PRO A 178 -20.63 17.77 16.31
N LEU A 179 -21.28 16.71 15.85
CA LEU A 179 -20.78 15.75 14.87
C LEU A 179 -20.99 16.19 13.41
N ASP A 180 -21.75 17.26 13.17
CA ASP A 180 -21.87 17.86 11.83
C ASP A 180 -20.49 18.19 11.26
N PHE A 181 -20.32 18.13 9.94
CA PHE A 181 -19.01 18.34 9.31
C PHE A 181 -19.06 19.25 8.09
N ILE A 182 -17.95 19.91 7.83
CA ILE A 182 -17.85 20.92 6.77
C ILE A 182 -17.84 20.24 5.40
N LEU A 183 -18.72 20.71 4.52
CA LEU A 183 -18.73 20.41 3.09
C LEU A 183 -17.97 21.46 2.29
N TRP A 184 -18.15 22.73 2.63
CA TRP A 184 -17.48 23.87 2.02
C TRP A 184 -17.01 24.82 3.12
N LYS A 185 -15.72 25.15 3.14
CA LYS A 185 -15.14 26.09 4.08
C LYS A 185 -14.96 27.44 3.40
N SER A 186 -15.68 28.43 3.89
CA SER A 186 -15.56 29.83 3.47
C SER A 186 -14.14 30.33 3.67
N SER A 187 -13.65 31.17 2.76
CA SER A 187 -12.33 31.80 2.88
C SER A 187 -12.27 33.12 2.16
N ASN A 188 -11.77 34.15 2.86
CA ASN A 188 -11.50 35.47 2.29
C ASN A 188 -10.12 35.54 1.58
N LYS A 189 -9.38 34.44 1.52
CA LYS A 189 -8.04 34.40 0.94
C LYS A 189 -8.09 33.84 -0.48
N GLU A 190 -7.84 34.72 -1.45
CA GLU A 190 -8.00 34.40 -2.87
C GLU A 190 -7.06 33.29 -3.36
N GLU A 191 -5.87 33.15 -2.76
CA GLU A 191 -4.80 32.25 -3.24
C GLU A 191 -5.17 30.76 -3.23
N TYR A 192 -6.25 30.36 -2.56
CA TYR A 192 -6.69 28.97 -2.44
C TYR A 192 -8.20 28.84 -2.23
N SER A 193 -8.94 29.76 -2.87
CA SER A 193 -10.39 29.76 -2.87
C SER A 193 -10.93 29.73 -4.28
N TRP A 194 -12.07 29.07 -4.45
CA TRP A 194 -12.86 29.08 -5.68
C TRP A 194 -14.18 29.78 -5.41
N ASP A 195 -14.74 30.37 -6.46
CA ASP A 195 -16.08 30.94 -6.40
C ASP A 195 -17.12 29.82 -6.24
N SER A 196 -18.15 30.08 -5.43
CA SER A 196 -19.26 29.16 -5.23
C SER A 196 -20.55 29.94 -4.98
N PRO A 197 -21.74 29.31 -5.07
CA PRO A 197 -23.01 29.94 -4.73
C PRO A 197 -23.10 30.49 -3.30
N TRP A 198 -22.17 30.12 -2.42
CA TRP A 198 -22.11 30.53 -1.00
C TRP A 198 -20.94 31.47 -0.70
N GLY A 199 -20.29 32.01 -1.75
CA GLY A 199 -19.09 32.84 -1.64
C GLY A 199 -17.79 32.08 -1.86
N LYS A 200 -16.67 32.79 -1.79
CA LYS A 200 -15.33 32.21 -1.97
C LYS A 200 -15.01 31.22 -0.86
N GLY A 201 -14.45 30.08 -1.23
CA GLY A 201 -14.05 29.05 -0.27
C GLY A 201 -13.39 27.86 -0.92
N ARG A 202 -13.37 26.73 -0.21
CA ARG A 202 -12.70 25.51 -0.64
C ARG A 202 -13.43 24.27 -0.11
N PRO A 203 -13.22 23.09 -0.72
CA PRO A 203 -13.83 21.85 -0.23
C PRO A 203 -13.45 21.54 1.22
N GLY A 204 -14.41 20.94 1.93
CA GLY A 204 -14.15 20.21 3.16
C GLY A 204 -13.53 18.83 2.87
N TRP A 205 -12.81 18.27 3.83
CA TRP A 205 -11.98 17.08 3.62
C TRP A 205 -12.72 15.86 3.03
N HIS A 206 -13.99 15.66 3.38
CA HIS A 206 -14.74 14.44 3.01
C HIS A 206 -15.38 14.52 1.61
N ILE A 207 -15.84 15.71 1.21
CA ILE A 207 -16.68 15.86 0.00
C ILE A 207 -15.90 15.57 -1.30
N GLU A 208 -14.57 15.69 -1.22
CA GLU A 208 -13.61 15.42 -2.28
C GLU A 208 -13.83 14.02 -2.88
N CYS A 209 -13.78 13.00 -2.03
CA CYS A 209 -13.89 11.62 -2.44
C CYS A 209 -15.29 11.31 -2.97
N SER A 210 -16.36 11.75 -2.29
CA SER A 210 -17.74 11.59 -2.80
C SER A 210 -17.95 12.21 -4.17
N ALA A 211 -17.33 13.37 -4.45
CA ALA A 211 -17.41 14.00 -5.76
C ALA A 211 -16.67 13.21 -6.83
N ILE A 212 -15.45 12.78 -6.52
CA ILE A 212 -14.61 11.99 -7.42
C ILE A 212 -15.27 10.64 -7.73
N THR A 213 -15.71 9.90 -6.72
CA THR A 213 -16.38 8.61 -6.93
C THR A 213 -17.68 8.76 -7.72
N ASN A 214 -18.40 9.87 -7.55
CA ASN A 214 -19.58 10.14 -8.35
C ASN A 214 -19.22 10.36 -9.83
N VAL A 215 -18.12 11.05 -10.13
CA VAL A 215 -17.69 11.28 -11.52
C VAL A 215 -17.26 9.98 -12.20
N PHE A 216 -16.42 9.18 -11.55
CA PHE A 216 -15.86 7.98 -12.19
C PHE A 216 -16.82 6.79 -12.19
N PHE A 217 -17.67 6.68 -11.17
CA PHE A 217 -18.47 5.47 -10.94
C PHE A 217 -19.97 5.72 -10.81
N ASN A 218 -20.46 6.96 -10.95
CA ASN A 218 -21.85 7.33 -10.64
C ASN A 218 -22.28 6.79 -9.26
N ASN A 219 -21.36 6.79 -8.29
CA ASN A 219 -21.50 6.21 -6.96
C ASN A 219 -21.90 4.72 -6.94
N SER A 220 -21.53 3.95 -7.96
CA SER A 220 -21.67 2.48 -8.00
C SER A 220 -20.29 1.83 -7.96
N ILE A 221 -19.80 1.54 -6.76
CA ILE A 221 -18.43 1.07 -6.50
C ILE A 221 -18.48 -0.37 -5.99
N ASP A 222 -17.64 -1.24 -6.57
CA ASP A 222 -17.52 -2.62 -6.10
C ASP A 222 -16.72 -2.67 -4.80
N ILE A 223 -15.56 -1.99 -4.77
CA ILE A 223 -14.64 -1.98 -3.63
C ILE A 223 -14.21 -0.54 -3.33
N HIS A 224 -14.47 -0.06 -2.12
CA HIS A 224 -13.94 1.19 -1.59
C HIS A 224 -12.93 0.89 -0.47
N GLY A 225 -11.71 1.38 -0.63
CA GLY A 225 -10.56 1.06 0.20
C GLY A 225 -9.92 2.24 0.93
N GLY A 226 -9.25 1.97 2.05
CA GLY A 226 -8.40 2.95 2.73
C GLY A 226 -7.64 2.40 3.94
N GLY A 227 -6.93 3.28 4.65
CA GLY A 227 -6.38 2.96 5.97
C GLY A 227 -7.47 2.84 7.02
N SER A 228 -7.27 2.07 8.09
CA SER A 228 -8.28 1.91 9.15
C SER A 228 -8.57 3.20 9.93
N ASP A 229 -7.74 4.23 9.83
CA ASP A 229 -8.00 5.59 10.32
C ASP A 229 -9.03 6.33 9.47
N LEU A 230 -9.21 5.95 8.20
CA LEU A 230 -10.21 6.57 7.35
C LEU A 230 -11.62 6.04 7.64
N LEU A 231 -11.76 4.91 8.34
CA LEU A 231 -13.07 4.36 8.70
C LEU A 231 -13.97 5.40 9.38
N PHE A 232 -13.41 6.13 10.36
CA PHE A 232 -14.10 7.23 11.01
C PHE A 232 -13.12 8.39 11.28
N PRO A 233 -13.48 9.64 10.92
CA PRO A 233 -14.78 10.04 10.38
C PRO A 233 -14.89 9.95 8.84
N HIS A 234 -13.80 9.71 8.12
CA HIS A 234 -13.73 10.01 6.67
C HIS A 234 -14.72 9.21 5.81
N HIS A 235 -14.62 7.88 5.81
CA HIS A 235 -15.48 7.00 5.02
C HIS A 235 -16.93 6.98 5.50
N GLU A 236 -17.17 7.16 6.81
CA GLU A 236 -18.54 7.36 7.33
C GLU A 236 -19.17 8.59 6.69
N ASN A 237 -18.45 9.72 6.70
CA ASN A 237 -18.92 10.97 6.12
C ASN A 237 -19.13 10.86 4.60
N GLU A 238 -18.21 10.22 3.88
CA GLU A 238 -18.34 9.99 2.44
C GLU A 238 -19.55 9.13 2.06
N ARG A 239 -19.83 8.10 2.88
CA ARG A 239 -20.99 7.24 2.69
C ARG A 239 -22.26 8.06 2.84
N SER A 240 -22.37 8.85 3.90
CA SER A 240 -23.53 9.69 4.16
C SER A 240 -23.71 10.78 3.10
N GLN A 241 -22.64 11.46 2.71
CA GLN A 241 -22.65 12.42 1.59
C GLN A 241 -23.18 11.77 0.31
N SER A 242 -22.69 10.58 -0.05
CA SER A 242 -23.04 9.88 -1.28
C SER A 242 -24.51 9.42 -1.29
N ILE A 243 -25.00 8.82 -0.20
CA ILE A 243 -26.38 8.32 -0.08
C ILE A 243 -27.39 9.48 -0.04
N CYS A 244 -27.10 10.54 0.73
CA CYS A 244 -27.94 11.73 0.80
C CYS A 244 -27.95 12.52 -0.52
N PHE A 245 -26.82 12.53 -1.24
CA PHE A 245 -26.76 13.11 -2.59
C PHE A 245 -27.59 12.30 -3.59
N ASN A 246 -27.45 10.98 -3.58
CA ASN A 246 -28.13 10.06 -4.49
C ASN A 246 -28.48 8.76 -3.74
N ASN A 247 -29.77 8.49 -3.56
CA ASN A 247 -30.24 7.30 -2.83
C ASN A 247 -29.96 5.97 -3.56
N LYS A 248 -29.49 6.02 -4.82
CA LYS A 248 -28.98 4.87 -5.57
C LYS A 248 -27.48 4.63 -5.39
N SER A 249 -26.77 5.49 -4.65
CA SER A 249 -25.36 5.30 -4.34
C SER A 249 -25.16 3.99 -3.59
N MET A 250 -24.23 3.18 -4.07
CA MET A 250 -23.95 1.85 -3.54
C MET A 250 -22.45 1.57 -3.56
N ILE A 251 -21.94 1.12 -2.42
CA ILE A 251 -20.58 0.60 -2.26
C ILE A 251 -20.73 -0.82 -1.72
N ASN A 252 -20.38 -1.83 -2.51
CA ASN A 252 -20.60 -3.23 -2.15
C ASN A 252 -19.66 -3.67 -1.02
N PHE A 253 -18.36 -3.38 -1.14
CA PHE A 253 -17.35 -3.78 -0.17
C PHE A 253 -16.54 -2.58 0.34
N TRP A 254 -16.49 -2.44 1.66
CA TRP A 254 -15.57 -1.52 2.34
C TRP A 254 -14.37 -2.27 2.88
N MET A 255 -13.17 -1.92 2.42
CA MET A 255 -11.92 -2.57 2.81
C MET A 255 -10.99 -1.61 3.56
N HIS A 256 -10.51 -2.00 4.73
CA HIS A 256 -9.61 -1.17 5.54
C HIS A 256 -8.33 -1.92 5.91
N THR A 257 -7.18 -1.29 5.65
CA THR A 257 -5.87 -1.85 6.03
C THR A 257 -5.55 -1.52 7.48
N GLY A 258 -5.03 -2.50 8.22
CA GLY A 258 -4.59 -2.31 9.59
C GLY A 258 -3.42 -1.33 9.71
N MET A 259 -3.30 -0.72 10.88
CA MET A 259 -2.26 0.26 11.18
C MET A 259 -0.85 -0.32 11.17
N VAL A 260 0.14 0.52 10.82
CA VAL A 260 1.53 0.25 11.16
C VAL A 260 1.82 0.83 12.55
N ILE A 261 2.27 -0.01 13.48
CA ILE A 261 2.61 0.33 14.86
C ILE A 261 4.13 0.41 14.98
N LEU A 262 4.63 1.48 15.61
CA LEU A 262 6.04 1.70 15.87
C LEU A 262 6.25 1.88 17.38
N ASN A 263 7.16 1.11 17.99
CA ASN A 263 7.48 1.22 19.42
C ASN A 263 6.23 1.19 20.33
N ASN A 264 5.26 0.32 20.01
CA ASN A 264 3.95 0.23 20.66
C ASN A 264 3.12 1.54 20.65
N LYS A 265 3.47 2.50 19.79
CA LYS A 265 2.73 3.75 19.58
C LYS A 265 2.21 3.82 18.15
N LYS A 266 1.04 4.43 18.00
CA LYS A 266 0.56 4.85 16.68
C LYS A 266 1.53 5.89 16.13
N MET A 267 1.91 5.75 14.86
CA MET A 267 2.63 6.82 14.19
C MET A 267 1.68 7.99 13.95
N SER A 268 2.15 9.20 14.27
CA SER A 268 1.47 10.41 13.84
C SER A 268 2.50 11.50 13.63
N LYS A 269 2.31 12.32 12.60
CA LYS A 269 3.22 13.45 12.35
C LYS A 269 3.25 14.42 13.53
N SER A 270 2.15 14.57 14.27
CA SER A 270 2.08 15.39 15.49
C SER A 270 2.96 14.86 16.63
N LEU A 271 3.19 13.54 16.71
CA LEU A 271 4.12 12.94 17.68
C LEU A 271 5.59 12.94 17.21
N GLY A 272 5.87 13.43 16.00
CA GLY A 272 7.23 13.45 15.42
C GLY A 272 7.84 12.07 15.14
N ASN A 273 7.06 10.98 15.27
CA ASN A 273 7.54 9.60 15.18
C ASN A 273 7.26 8.97 13.80
N VAL A 274 7.35 9.75 12.73
CA VAL A 274 6.99 9.31 11.38
C VAL A 274 8.23 8.89 10.59
N TYR A 275 8.19 7.67 10.07
CA TYR A 275 9.27 7.09 9.28
C TYR A 275 8.91 7.19 7.81
N PHE A 276 9.60 8.09 7.10
CA PHE A 276 9.40 8.29 5.67
C PHE A 276 9.91 7.09 4.86
N LEU A 277 9.16 6.70 3.82
CA LEU A 277 9.51 5.57 2.97
C LEU A 277 10.90 5.73 2.37
N ARG A 278 11.21 6.91 1.82
CA ARG A 278 12.54 7.25 1.28
C ARG A 278 13.69 7.02 2.23
N ASN A 279 13.50 7.18 3.54
CA ASN A 279 14.57 6.98 4.51
C ASN A 279 14.79 5.48 4.73
N ILE A 280 13.71 4.71 4.82
CA ILE A 280 13.78 3.25 4.95
C ILE A 280 14.38 2.63 3.68
N LEU A 281 13.96 3.12 2.50
CA LEU A 281 14.37 2.60 1.20
C LEU A 281 15.82 2.92 0.81
N LYS A 282 16.52 3.78 1.57
CA LYS A 282 17.97 3.95 1.42
C LYS A 282 18.73 2.71 1.88
N ASP A 283 18.27 2.11 2.98
CA ASP A 283 18.99 1.03 3.67
C ASP A 283 18.30 -0.34 3.51
N CYS A 284 17.03 -0.34 3.11
CA CYS A 284 16.21 -1.53 2.91
C CYS A 284 15.82 -1.67 1.44
N ASP A 285 16.05 -2.86 0.88
CA ASP A 285 15.56 -3.21 -0.45
C ASP A 285 14.02 -3.10 -0.49
N ALA A 286 13.50 -2.51 -1.56
CA ALA A 286 12.08 -2.23 -1.68
C ALA A 286 11.21 -3.49 -1.62
N GLU A 287 11.69 -4.59 -2.19
CA GLU A 287 10.97 -5.86 -2.19
C GLU A 287 10.89 -6.44 -0.77
N VAL A 288 11.93 -6.26 0.05
CA VAL A 288 11.92 -6.61 1.48
C VAL A 288 10.85 -5.82 2.23
N LEU A 289 10.72 -4.53 1.93
CA LEU A 289 9.69 -3.70 2.55
C LEU A 289 8.27 -4.11 2.08
N ARG A 290 8.09 -4.44 0.80
CA ARG A 290 6.82 -5.03 0.31
C ARG A 290 6.49 -6.34 1.00
N TYR A 291 7.47 -7.24 1.13
CA TYR A 291 7.29 -8.52 1.80
C TYR A 291 6.88 -8.30 3.25
N PHE A 292 7.56 -7.38 3.95
CA PHE A 292 7.19 -7.00 5.31
C PHE A 292 5.71 -6.59 5.39
N PHE A 293 5.23 -5.67 4.54
CA PHE A 293 3.83 -5.23 4.57
C PHE A 293 2.81 -6.34 4.36
N LEU A 294 3.12 -7.31 3.51
CA LEU A 294 2.23 -8.42 3.17
C LEU A 294 2.46 -9.66 4.04
N SER A 295 3.50 -9.69 4.89
CA SER A 295 3.80 -10.82 5.77
C SER A 295 2.76 -11.02 6.87
N THR A 296 1.99 -9.96 7.15
CA THR A 296 0.86 -9.94 8.07
C THR A 296 -0.40 -9.64 7.28
N HIS A 297 -1.48 -10.36 7.57
CA HIS A 297 -2.77 -10.16 6.90
C HIS A 297 -3.17 -8.68 6.91
N TYR A 298 -3.67 -8.17 5.77
CA TYR A 298 -3.79 -6.74 5.54
C TYR A 298 -4.64 -5.99 6.58
N ARG A 299 -5.64 -6.64 7.15
CA ARG A 299 -6.53 -6.10 8.20
C ARG A 299 -5.89 -6.00 9.59
N HIS A 300 -4.88 -6.80 9.89
CA HIS A 300 -4.27 -6.81 11.23
C HIS A 300 -3.27 -5.67 11.39
N PRO A 301 -3.05 -5.13 12.59
CA PRO A 301 -1.93 -4.22 12.81
C PRO A 301 -0.60 -4.93 12.50
N ILE A 302 0.36 -4.19 11.96
CA ILE A 302 1.73 -4.69 11.72
C ILE A 302 2.72 -3.87 12.55
N TYR A 303 3.67 -4.55 13.18
CA TYR A 303 4.67 -3.93 14.03
C TYR A 303 5.93 -3.67 13.22
N TYR A 304 6.31 -2.41 13.07
CA TYR A 304 7.56 -2.05 12.41
C TYR A 304 8.70 -1.98 13.43
N CYS A 305 9.71 -2.81 13.18
CA CYS A 305 11.01 -2.76 13.84
C CYS A 305 12.05 -3.41 12.92
N GLU A 306 13.32 -3.12 13.19
CA GLU A 306 14.44 -3.66 12.41
C GLU A 306 14.43 -5.19 12.36
N LYS A 307 14.17 -5.86 13.50
CA LYS A 307 14.02 -7.31 13.60
C LYS A 307 12.99 -7.89 12.63
N ASN A 308 11.86 -7.20 12.43
CA ASN A 308 10.83 -7.66 11.49
C ASN A 308 11.24 -7.46 10.03
N LEU A 309 12.00 -6.40 9.73
CA LEU A 309 12.62 -6.23 8.41
C LEU A 309 13.74 -7.26 8.15
N ASP A 310 14.50 -7.64 9.16
CA ASP A 310 15.49 -8.73 9.08
C ASP A 310 14.85 -10.06 8.77
N GLN A 311 13.72 -10.36 9.43
CA GLN A 311 12.95 -11.55 9.15
C GLN A 311 12.38 -11.54 7.72
N ALA A 312 11.84 -10.40 7.27
CA ALA A 312 11.37 -10.22 5.89
C ALA A 312 12.49 -10.45 4.86
N TYR A 313 13.68 -9.89 5.12
CA TYR A 313 14.85 -10.12 4.27
C TYR A 313 15.25 -11.60 4.24
N THR A 314 15.30 -12.25 5.40
CA THR A 314 15.66 -13.68 5.51
C THR A 314 14.67 -14.56 4.74
N SER A 315 13.38 -14.24 4.83
CA SER A 315 12.31 -14.89 4.08
C SER A 315 12.49 -14.76 2.57
N LEU A 316 12.66 -13.54 2.05
CA LEU A 316 12.91 -13.34 0.61
C LEU A 316 14.21 -13.99 0.16
N LYS A 317 15.26 -13.85 0.94
CA LYS A 317 16.56 -14.50 0.68
C LYS A 317 16.39 -16.00 0.49
N TYR A 318 15.61 -16.67 1.32
CA TYR A 318 15.36 -18.10 1.16
C TYR A 318 14.69 -18.43 -0.20
N LEU A 319 13.70 -17.63 -0.61
CA LEU A 319 13.03 -17.79 -1.91
C LEU A 319 14.02 -17.57 -3.08
N TYR A 320 14.83 -16.51 -2.99
CA TYR A 320 15.84 -16.21 -4.01
C TYR A 320 16.97 -17.25 -4.06
N THR A 321 17.43 -17.77 -2.92
CA THR A 321 18.38 -18.89 -2.88
C THR A 321 17.78 -20.14 -3.54
N ALA A 322 16.48 -20.42 -3.35
CA ALA A 322 15.83 -21.51 -4.05
C ALA A 322 15.79 -21.29 -5.57
N LEU A 323 15.59 -20.05 -6.04
CA LEU A 323 15.61 -19.72 -7.46
C LEU A 323 17.02 -19.59 -8.07
N TYR A 324 18.07 -19.45 -7.25
CA TYR A 324 19.45 -19.34 -7.72
C TYR A 324 19.86 -20.55 -8.56
N ASP A 325 20.48 -20.31 -9.71
CA ASP A 325 20.85 -21.31 -10.74
C ASP A 325 19.70 -22.13 -11.33
N THR A 326 18.46 -21.62 -11.26
CA THR A 326 17.36 -22.21 -12.02
C THR A 326 17.21 -21.49 -13.37
N ASN A 327 16.71 -22.21 -14.38
CA ASN A 327 16.32 -21.65 -15.67
C ASN A 327 14.82 -21.92 -15.91
N PRO A 328 13.91 -21.15 -15.28
CA PRO A 328 12.47 -21.35 -15.38
C PRO A 328 11.97 -21.27 -16.83
N PHE A 329 11.21 -22.27 -17.26
CA PHE A 329 10.54 -22.28 -18.56
C PHE A 329 9.05 -22.57 -18.37
N PHE A 330 8.24 -22.19 -19.36
CA PHE A 330 6.79 -22.36 -19.29
C PHE A 330 6.41 -23.81 -18.92
N ASN A 331 5.55 -23.94 -17.92
CA ASN A 331 5.15 -25.23 -17.38
C ASN A 331 3.66 -25.24 -17.02
N ASN A 332 2.92 -26.19 -17.57
CA ASN A 332 1.50 -26.42 -17.36
C ASN A 332 1.20 -27.69 -16.53
N GLU A 333 2.21 -28.42 -16.05
CA GLU A 333 2.03 -29.72 -15.38
C GLU A 333 2.41 -29.67 -13.90
N GLU A 334 3.65 -29.28 -13.60
CA GLU A 334 4.18 -29.38 -12.23
C GLU A 334 3.73 -28.21 -11.35
N GLY A 335 3.41 -28.52 -10.10
CA GLY A 335 3.04 -27.53 -9.08
C GLY A 335 1.64 -26.93 -9.23
N LEU A 336 0.75 -27.52 -10.04
CA LEU A 336 -0.66 -27.12 -10.14
C LEU A 336 -1.39 -27.20 -8.79
N ASN A 337 -1.05 -28.16 -7.94
CA ASN A 337 -1.57 -28.27 -6.58
C ASN A 337 -1.25 -27.03 -5.74
N PHE A 338 -0.04 -26.47 -5.87
CA PHE A 338 0.35 -25.24 -5.18
C PHE A 338 -0.36 -24.01 -5.77
N GLU A 339 -0.64 -23.99 -7.07
CA GLU A 339 -1.48 -22.96 -7.68
C GLU A 339 -2.91 -22.99 -7.15
N LEU A 340 -3.50 -24.19 -6.99
CA LEU A 340 -4.82 -24.31 -6.37
C LEU A 340 -4.82 -23.85 -4.91
N GLU A 341 -3.81 -24.25 -4.12
CA GLU A 341 -3.61 -23.74 -2.75
C GLU A 341 -3.48 -22.21 -2.73
N PHE A 342 -2.77 -21.64 -3.70
CA PHE A 342 -2.59 -20.19 -3.85
C PHE A 342 -3.93 -19.49 -4.09
N TYR A 343 -4.74 -19.96 -5.04
CA TYR A 343 -6.06 -19.39 -5.29
C TYR A 343 -6.96 -19.54 -4.07
N ASN A 344 -6.90 -20.64 -3.32
CA ASN A 344 -7.68 -20.82 -2.09
C ASN A 344 -7.28 -19.79 -1.02
N ALA A 345 -5.97 -19.56 -0.82
CA ALA A 345 -5.47 -18.56 0.12
C ALA A 345 -5.86 -17.13 -0.28
N MET A 346 -5.69 -16.78 -1.56
CA MET A 346 -6.04 -15.45 -2.06
C MET A 346 -7.56 -15.20 -2.08
N ASN A 347 -8.34 -16.23 -2.39
CA ASN A 347 -9.80 -16.18 -2.35
C ASN A 347 -10.35 -16.13 -0.91
N ASP A 348 -9.55 -16.43 0.10
CA ASP A 348 -9.91 -16.24 1.50
C ASP A 348 -9.47 -14.86 1.99
N ASP A 349 -10.07 -13.79 1.46
CA ASP A 349 -9.81 -12.40 1.88
C ASP A 349 -8.33 -12.01 1.74
N PHE A 350 -7.69 -12.39 0.63
CA PHE A 350 -6.31 -12.04 0.30
C PHE A 350 -5.29 -12.46 1.38
N ASN A 351 -5.36 -13.72 1.84
CA ASN A 351 -4.54 -14.26 2.92
C ASN A 351 -3.06 -14.47 2.52
N THR A 352 -2.33 -13.36 2.45
CA THR A 352 -0.91 -13.29 2.07
C THR A 352 0.04 -14.09 2.98
N PRO A 353 -0.17 -14.24 4.31
CA PRO A 353 0.62 -15.17 5.12
C PRO A 353 0.52 -16.63 4.63
N ALA A 354 -0.68 -17.09 4.26
CA ALA A 354 -0.89 -18.42 3.71
C ALA A 354 -0.22 -18.57 2.33
N VAL A 355 -0.30 -17.54 1.48
CA VAL A 355 0.41 -17.48 0.19
C VAL A 355 1.93 -17.63 0.37
N PHE A 356 2.53 -16.90 1.31
CA PHE A 356 3.97 -17.03 1.55
C PHE A 356 4.34 -18.41 2.07
N SER A 357 3.51 -19.05 2.89
CA SER A 357 3.71 -20.45 3.29
C SER A 357 3.76 -21.38 2.07
N ILE A 358 2.88 -21.18 1.09
CA ILE A 358 2.87 -21.93 -0.19
C ILE A 358 4.14 -21.66 -0.99
N PHE A 359 4.60 -20.40 -1.10
CA PHE A 359 5.86 -20.07 -1.75
C PHE A 359 7.05 -20.80 -1.11
N PHE A 360 7.09 -20.88 0.22
CA PHE A 360 8.12 -21.65 0.92
C PHE A 360 8.03 -23.15 0.69
N LYS A 361 6.82 -23.72 0.55
CA LYS A 361 6.64 -25.14 0.16
C LYS A 361 7.23 -25.39 -1.23
N ILE A 362 6.94 -24.52 -2.20
CA ILE A 362 7.50 -24.63 -3.56
C ILE A 362 9.04 -24.50 -3.50
N ALA A 363 9.56 -23.51 -2.78
CA ALA A 363 11.01 -23.33 -2.61
C ALA A 363 11.71 -24.54 -1.97
N ARG A 364 11.10 -25.18 -0.96
CA ARG A 364 11.60 -26.47 -0.41
C ARG A 364 11.63 -27.57 -1.47
N LYS A 365 10.60 -27.66 -2.31
CA LYS A 365 10.53 -28.65 -3.40
C LYS A 365 11.63 -28.40 -4.44
N ILE A 366 11.86 -27.14 -4.83
CA ILE A 366 12.95 -26.74 -5.72
C ILE A 366 14.30 -27.18 -5.14
N ASN A 367 14.60 -26.82 -3.89
CA ASN A 367 15.86 -27.17 -3.23
C ASN A 367 16.09 -28.69 -3.17
N PHE A 368 15.03 -29.48 -2.91
CA PHE A 368 15.12 -30.94 -2.92
C PHE A 368 15.43 -31.53 -4.30
N LEU A 369 14.94 -30.90 -5.37
CA LEU A 369 15.08 -31.37 -6.75
C LEU A 369 16.36 -30.91 -7.45
N LYS A 370 17.00 -29.82 -7.01
CA LYS A 370 18.16 -29.21 -7.69
C LYS A 370 19.25 -30.20 -8.10
N ASN A 371 19.55 -31.17 -7.24
CA ASN A 371 20.59 -32.18 -7.47
C ASN A 371 20.03 -33.56 -7.89
N LYS A 372 18.73 -33.64 -8.21
CA LYS A 372 18.02 -34.90 -8.52
C LYS A 372 17.32 -34.87 -9.88
N ASP A 373 16.67 -33.76 -10.20
CA ASP A 373 15.88 -33.59 -11.41
C ASP A 373 15.84 -32.10 -11.78
N ILE A 374 16.76 -31.71 -12.66
CA ILE A 374 16.92 -30.32 -13.11
C ILE A 374 15.69 -29.86 -13.89
N LEU A 375 15.06 -30.75 -14.66
CA LEU A 375 13.86 -30.44 -15.43
C LEU A 375 12.70 -30.06 -14.50
N LYS A 376 12.41 -30.90 -13.49
CA LYS A 376 11.37 -30.57 -12.50
C LYS A 376 11.73 -29.36 -11.66
N THR A 377 13.00 -29.18 -11.31
CA THR A 377 13.49 -27.98 -10.59
C THR A 377 13.06 -26.71 -11.32
N ASN A 378 13.31 -26.64 -12.63
CA ASN A 378 12.98 -25.48 -13.46
C ASN A 378 11.46 -25.31 -13.65
N LYS A 379 10.70 -26.39 -13.76
CA LYS A 379 9.22 -26.36 -13.80
C LYS A 379 8.62 -25.79 -12.50
N PHE A 380 9.12 -26.19 -11.32
CA PHE A 380 8.70 -25.63 -10.03
C PHE A 380 9.19 -24.18 -9.83
N ALA A 381 10.38 -23.84 -10.32
CA ALA A 381 10.88 -22.47 -10.30
C ALA A 381 10.00 -21.53 -11.14
N PHE A 382 9.53 -21.98 -12.32
CA PHE A 382 8.53 -21.27 -13.11
C PHE A 382 7.24 -21.05 -12.31
N ARG A 383 6.71 -22.10 -11.68
CA ARG A 383 5.51 -22.02 -10.86
C ARG A 383 5.63 -20.97 -9.75
N LEU A 384 6.74 -20.98 -9.01
CA LEU A 384 7.00 -20.01 -7.95
C LEU A 384 7.03 -18.58 -8.49
N LYS A 385 7.82 -18.32 -9.55
CA LYS A 385 7.91 -16.98 -10.16
C LYS A 385 6.57 -16.53 -10.73
N TYR A 386 5.85 -17.43 -11.40
CA TYR A 386 4.54 -17.11 -12.00
C TYR A 386 3.54 -16.62 -10.93
N LEU A 387 3.41 -17.33 -9.81
CA LEU A 387 2.50 -16.93 -8.74
C LEU A 387 2.98 -15.67 -8.00
N ALA A 388 4.29 -15.58 -7.72
CA ALA A 388 4.88 -14.45 -7.00
C ALA A 388 4.86 -13.14 -7.81
N ASN A 389 5.22 -13.19 -9.10
CA ASN A 389 5.24 -12.02 -9.99
C ASN A 389 3.85 -11.40 -10.09
N ASN A 390 2.79 -12.21 -10.14
CA ASN A 390 1.41 -11.73 -10.17
C ASN A 390 0.95 -11.04 -8.88
N LEU A 391 1.72 -11.12 -7.78
CA LEU A 391 1.50 -10.32 -6.55
C LEU A 391 2.57 -9.24 -6.32
N GLY A 392 3.52 -9.12 -7.24
CA GLY A 392 4.56 -8.10 -7.18
C GLY A 392 5.84 -8.54 -6.44
N PHE A 393 6.24 -9.81 -6.56
CA PHE A 393 7.44 -10.40 -5.94
C PHE A 393 8.27 -11.25 -6.92
N LEU A 394 9.54 -11.46 -6.60
CA LEU A 394 10.51 -12.32 -7.30
C LEU A 394 10.83 -11.89 -8.74
N PHE A 395 10.78 -10.59 -9.00
CA PHE A 395 11.14 -10.01 -10.31
C PHE A 395 12.65 -9.92 -10.52
N GLN A 396 13.42 -9.64 -9.47
CA GLN A 396 14.87 -9.45 -9.57
C GLN A 396 15.57 -10.74 -10.01
N ASP A 397 16.74 -10.60 -10.60
CA ASP A 397 17.64 -11.73 -10.79
C ASP A 397 18.11 -12.26 -9.41
N PRO A 398 18.04 -13.58 -9.14
CA PRO A 398 18.44 -14.13 -7.85
C PRO A 398 19.88 -13.81 -7.45
N LYS A 399 20.81 -13.73 -8.41
CA LYS A 399 22.21 -13.40 -8.13
C LYS A 399 22.33 -11.93 -7.72
N GLU A 400 21.62 -11.02 -8.37
CA GLU A 400 21.60 -9.59 -8.02
C GLU A 400 21.05 -9.35 -6.61
N PHE A 401 19.90 -9.93 -6.28
CA PHE A 401 19.29 -9.80 -4.96
C PHE A 401 20.21 -10.31 -3.84
N LEU A 402 20.77 -11.52 -4.00
CA LEU A 402 21.61 -12.16 -2.97
C LEU A 402 22.95 -11.45 -2.79
N GLN A 403 23.50 -10.88 -3.86
CA GLN A 403 24.81 -10.20 -3.83
C GLN A 403 24.71 -8.71 -3.49
N LYS A 404 23.50 -8.12 -3.49
CA LYS A 404 23.26 -6.68 -3.32
C LYS A 404 24.23 -5.84 -4.17
N LYS A 405 24.44 -6.23 -5.43
CA LYS A 405 25.48 -5.61 -6.29
C LYS A 405 25.35 -4.09 -6.38
N THR A 406 24.13 -3.56 -6.29
CA THR A 406 23.83 -2.12 -6.29
C THR A 406 24.44 -1.35 -5.11
N THR A 407 24.75 -2.02 -3.99
CA THR A 407 25.38 -1.40 -2.81
C THR A 407 26.91 -1.52 -2.78
N LEU A 408 27.51 -2.25 -3.72
CA LEU A 408 28.95 -2.48 -3.77
C LEU A 408 29.53 -1.74 -4.98
N ASN A 409 30.57 -0.94 -4.76
CA ASN A 409 31.26 -0.31 -5.88
C ASN A 409 32.01 -1.37 -6.71
N LEU A 410 32.35 -1.01 -7.95
CA LEU A 410 32.97 -1.92 -8.91
C LEU A 410 34.33 -2.47 -8.43
N LEU A 411 35.07 -1.69 -7.63
CA LEU A 411 36.35 -2.10 -7.05
C LEU A 411 36.15 -3.20 -6.00
N THR A 412 35.19 -3.04 -5.10
CA THR A 412 34.85 -4.05 -4.08
C THR A 412 34.39 -5.35 -4.74
N LEU A 413 33.59 -5.29 -5.81
CA LEU A 413 33.18 -6.49 -6.54
C LEU A 413 34.37 -7.23 -7.17
N LYS A 414 35.34 -6.50 -7.76
CA LYS A 414 36.58 -7.09 -8.29
C LYS A 414 37.43 -7.71 -7.18
N GLU A 415 37.55 -7.06 -6.02
CA GLU A 415 38.29 -7.60 -4.87
C GLU A 415 37.66 -8.91 -4.36
N ILE A 416 36.33 -8.95 -4.22
CA ILE A 416 35.61 -10.16 -3.79
C ILE A 416 35.87 -11.31 -4.75
N GLN A 417 35.76 -11.07 -6.06
CA GLN A 417 36.00 -12.09 -7.08
C GLN A 417 37.43 -12.62 -7.03
N LEU A 418 38.43 -11.74 -6.90
CA LEU A 418 39.84 -12.12 -6.79
C LEU A 418 40.11 -12.96 -5.54
N LEU A 419 39.51 -12.60 -4.39
CA LEU A 419 39.63 -13.37 -3.16
C LEU A 419 39.01 -14.77 -3.31
N ILE A 420 37.85 -14.88 -3.97
CA ILE A 420 37.22 -16.18 -4.22
C ILE A 420 38.08 -17.06 -5.12
N GLU A 421 38.68 -16.50 -6.18
CA GLU A 421 39.59 -17.22 -7.07
C GLU A 421 40.83 -17.72 -6.32
N LYS A 422 41.50 -16.86 -5.54
CA LYS A 422 42.62 -17.25 -4.67
C LYS A 422 42.24 -18.35 -3.70
N ARG A 423 41.06 -18.26 -3.09
CA ARG A 423 40.55 -19.29 -2.18
C ARG A 423 40.30 -20.62 -2.89
N ASN A 424 39.74 -20.60 -4.10
CA ASN A 424 39.50 -21.82 -4.87
C ASN A 424 40.82 -22.51 -5.24
N ILE A 425 41.85 -21.75 -5.63
CA ILE A 425 43.21 -22.26 -5.87
C ILE A 425 43.79 -22.88 -4.59
N ALA A 426 43.66 -22.20 -3.44
CA ALA A 426 44.12 -22.72 -2.15
C ALA A 426 43.42 -24.05 -1.78
N ARG A 427 42.10 -24.16 -2.00
CA ARG A 427 41.35 -25.41 -1.77
C ARG A 427 41.78 -26.53 -2.70
N GLN A 428 41.95 -26.26 -3.99
CA GLN A 428 42.44 -27.24 -4.97
C GLN A 428 43.84 -27.73 -4.60
N SER A 429 44.68 -26.85 -4.05
CA SER A 429 46.04 -27.16 -3.57
C SER A 429 46.07 -27.73 -2.14
N LYS A 430 44.92 -28.00 -1.52
CA LYS A 430 44.78 -28.48 -0.12
C LYS A 430 45.42 -27.55 0.94
N LEU A 431 45.59 -26.27 0.63
CA LEU A 431 46.06 -25.21 1.53
C LEU A 431 44.89 -24.69 2.39
N TRP A 432 44.39 -25.53 3.31
CA TRP A 432 43.18 -25.25 4.10
C TRP A 432 43.28 -23.98 4.93
N GLN A 433 44.44 -23.73 5.57
CA GLN A 433 44.66 -22.54 6.40
C GLN A 433 44.56 -21.25 5.57
N GLU A 434 45.10 -21.24 4.36
CA GLU A 434 45.01 -20.09 3.45
C GLU A 434 43.57 -19.88 2.98
N ALA A 435 42.89 -20.97 2.59
CA ALA A 435 41.48 -20.91 2.18
C ALA A 435 40.58 -20.36 3.29
N ASP A 436 40.83 -20.73 4.55
CA ASP A 436 40.08 -20.24 5.70
C ASP A 436 40.44 -18.78 6.06
N ASN A 437 41.70 -18.38 5.93
CA ASN A 437 42.11 -16.98 6.10
C ASN A 437 41.42 -16.08 5.07
N ILE A 438 41.33 -16.53 3.82
CA ILE A 438 40.61 -15.78 2.76
C ILE A 438 39.11 -15.76 3.06
N ARG A 439 38.51 -16.87 3.53
CA ARG A 439 37.11 -16.90 3.95
C ARG A 439 36.85 -15.89 5.09
N LYS A 440 37.73 -15.81 6.09
CA LYS A 440 37.65 -14.82 7.18
C LYS A 440 37.77 -13.39 6.65
N LYS A 441 38.69 -13.13 5.70
CA LYS A 441 38.81 -11.81 5.05
C LYS A 441 37.50 -11.44 4.32
N LEU A 442 36.93 -12.36 3.56
CA LEU A 442 35.65 -12.15 2.90
C LEU A 442 34.52 -11.90 3.93
N MET A 443 34.47 -12.66 5.02
CA MET A 443 33.51 -12.41 6.09
C MET A 443 33.68 -11.03 6.74
N SER A 444 34.91 -10.50 6.86
CA SER A 444 35.15 -9.14 7.35
C SER A 444 34.70 -8.03 6.38
N LEU A 445 34.51 -8.38 5.10
CA LEU A 445 33.88 -7.53 4.08
C LEU A 445 32.36 -7.78 3.99
N ASP A 446 31.79 -8.44 5.00
CA ASP A 446 30.40 -8.91 5.01
C ASP A 446 30.06 -9.81 3.82
N ILE A 447 30.96 -10.72 3.44
CA ILE A 447 30.73 -11.70 2.37
C ILE A 447 30.72 -13.10 2.95
N ILE A 448 29.63 -13.82 2.73
CA ILE A 448 29.49 -15.23 3.11
C ILE A 448 29.60 -16.09 1.85
N LEU A 449 30.46 -17.10 1.93
CA LEU A 449 30.69 -18.09 0.88
C LEU A 449 29.89 -19.37 1.12
N GLU A 450 29.25 -19.86 0.07
CA GLU A 450 28.60 -21.17 0.02
C GLU A 450 29.27 -22.00 -1.08
N ASP A 451 29.79 -23.17 -0.72
CA ASP A 451 30.52 -24.04 -1.63
C ASP A 451 29.56 -25.09 -2.21
N LEU A 452 29.35 -25.06 -3.52
CA LEU A 452 28.63 -26.08 -4.29
C LEU A 452 29.65 -27.07 -4.93
N PRO A 453 29.22 -28.24 -5.44
CA PRO A 453 30.14 -29.24 -6.00
C PRO A 453 31.04 -28.73 -7.13
N ASP A 454 30.55 -27.81 -7.96
CA ASP A 454 31.18 -27.29 -9.17
C ASP A 454 31.67 -25.84 -9.05
N LYS A 455 31.23 -25.09 -8.03
CA LYS A 455 31.52 -23.66 -7.89
C LYS A 455 31.38 -23.14 -6.46
N THR A 456 32.02 -22.01 -6.18
CA THR A 456 31.79 -21.22 -4.95
C THR A 456 30.87 -20.06 -5.29
N ILE A 457 29.74 -19.96 -4.58
CA ILE A 457 28.83 -18.80 -4.66
C ILE A 457 29.02 -17.93 -3.43
N TRP A 458 28.64 -16.66 -3.54
CA TRP A 458 28.75 -15.72 -2.42
C TRP A 458 27.53 -14.82 -2.35
N ARG A 459 27.28 -14.32 -1.14
CA ARG A 459 26.23 -13.36 -0.81
C ARG A 459 26.71 -12.37 0.24
N LYS A 460 26.09 -11.20 0.29
CA LYS A 460 26.39 -10.20 1.33
C LYS A 460 25.77 -10.63 2.68
N ASN A 461 26.49 -10.42 3.77
CA ASN A 461 26.03 -10.55 5.14
C ASN A 461 25.32 -9.25 5.54
N LYS A 462 24.31 -9.32 6.41
CA LYS A 462 23.52 -8.13 6.77
C LYS A 462 24.12 -7.31 7.93
N LYS A 463 25.20 -7.78 8.58
CA LYS A 463 25.72 -7.18 9.83
C LYS A 463 26.48 -5.85 9.67
N SER A 464 26.22 -5.08 8.61
CA SER A 464 26.73 -3.72 8.43
C SER A 464 25.67 -2.68 8.74
#